data_AF-A0A1A8JI97-F1
#
_entry.id   AF-A0A1A8JI97-F1
#
_cell.length_a   1.000
_cell.length_b   1.000
_cell.length_c   1.000
_cell.angle_alpha   90.00
_cell.angle_beta   90.00
_cell.angle_gamma   90.00
#
_symmetry.space_group_name_H-M   'P 1'
#
loop_
_entity.id
_entity.type
_entity.pdbx_description
1 polymer ?
#
loop_
_entity_poly.entity_id
_entity_poly.type
_entity_poly.pdbx_seq_one_letter_code
_entity_poly.pdbx_strand_id
1 'polypeptide(L)'
;PGIQHREAWQWGVCGDNLKYSTKFLKKFLGQKRVSKDLRAQIDAHNINVGIRAVKSGLKTTCKCHGVSGSCAVRTCWKQLSPFHDTGRLLKYRYDNSMRVLSVTNAATGETELAGHRRHSQSLRNTDLVYLE
;
A
#
# COMPACT_ATOMS: atom_id res chain seq x y z
N PRO A 1 8.36 47.92 3.55
CA PRO A 1 8.35 46.76 4.48
C PRO A 1 7.31 45.73 4.03
N GLY A 2 7.76 44.70 3.29
CA GLY A 2 6.88 43.62 2.85
C GLY A 2 6.43 42.81 4.06
N ILE A 3 5.12 42.76 4.32
CA ILE A 3 4.55 41.90 5.35
C ILE A 3 4.83 40.46 4.90
N GLN A 4 5.89 39.85 5.46
CA GLN A 4 6.08 38.41 5.36
C GLN A 4 4.94 37.77 6.17
N HIS A 5 3.83 37.48 5.49
CA HIS A 5 2.83 36.57 6.02
C HIS A 5 3.52 35.22 6.22
N ARG A 6 3.93 34.93 7.46
CA ARG A 6 4.29 33.56 7.86
C ARG A 6 3.12 32.67 7.46
N GLU A 7 3.36 31.68 6.59
CA GLU A 7 2.34 30.70 6.24
C GLU A 7 1.86 30.00 7.52
N ALA A 8 0.66 30.33 7.97
CA ALA A 8 0.04 29.66 9.09
C ALA A 8 -0.67 28.42 8.55
N TRP A 9 -0.04 27.26 8.70
CA TRP A 9 -0.70 25.98 8.43
C TRP A 9 -1.00 25.25 9.73
N GLN A 10 -2.18 24.63 9.80
CA GLN A 10 -2.63 23.86 10.95
C GLN A 10 -3.11 22.48 10.50
N TRP A 11 -2.86 21.47 11.34
CA TRP A 11 -3.53 20.18 11.22
C TRP A 11 -4.98 20.33 11.71
N GLY A 12 -5.94 19.89 10.91
CA GLY A 12 -7.36 19.96 11.27
C GLY A 12 -8.24 19.18 10.30
N VAL A 13 -9.56 19.22 10.47
CA VAL A 13 -10.56 18.43 9.70
C VAL A 13 -10.52 16.92 10.04
N CYS A 14 -11.51 16.16 9.55
CA CYS A 14 -11.52 14.69 9.56
C CYS A 14 -10.64 14.14 8.43
N GLY A 15 -9.50 13.51 8.79
CA GLY A 15 -8.62 12.83 7.84
C GLY A 15 -8.79 11.30 7.87
N ASP A 16 -8.34 10.64 6.81
CA ASP A 16 -8.41 9.18 6.70
C ASP A 16 -7.52 8.49 7.74
N ASN A 17 -8.12 7.61 8.55
CA ASN A 17 -7.43 6.90 9.63
C ASN A 17 -6.73 5.62 9.14
N LEU A 18 -5.65 5.78 8.39
CA LEU A 18 -4.90 4.66 7.82
C LEU A 18 -4.29 3.72 8.87
N LYS A 19 -3.99 4.25 10.08
CA LYS A 19 -3.49 3.46 11.21
C LYS A 19 -4.54 2.45 11.66
N TYR A 20 -5.78 2.90 11.90
CA TYR A 20 -6.90 2.05 12.25
C TYR A 20 -7.21 1.04 11.14
N SER A 21 -7.35 1.51 9.90
CA SER A 21 -7.70 0.65 8.76
C SER A 21 -6.66 -0.46 8.54
N THR A 22 -5.36 -0.14 8.66
CA THR A 22 -4.30 -1.15 8.60
C THR A 22 -4.43 -2.17 9.73
N LYS A 23 -4.68 -1.74 10.96
CA LYS A 23 -4.82 -2.63 12.12
C LYS A 23 -6.02 -3.55 11.94
N PHE A 24 -7.15 -3.01 11.50
CA PHE A 24 -8.36 -3.76 11.19
C PHE A 24 -8.12 -4.80 10.10
N LEU A 25 -7.55 -4.40 8.96
CA LEU A 25 -7.30 -5.30 7.82
C LEU A 25 -6.34 -6.43 8.18
N LYS A 26 -5.29 -6.15 8.96
CA LYS A 26 -4.38 -7.20 9.46
C LYS A 26 -5.11 -8.23 10.33
N LYS A 27 -6.06 -7.80 11.17
CA LYS A 27 -6.86 -8.73 12.00
C LYS A 27 -7.86 -9.50 11.16
N PHE A 28 -8.56 -8.82 10.25
CA PHE A 28 -9.60 -9.40 9.41
C PHE A 28 -9.05 -10.41 8.40
N LEU A 29 -7.94 -10.07 7.73
CA LEU A 29 -7.31 -10.93 6.72
C LEU A 29 -6.25 -11.87 7.30
N GLY A 30 -5.71 -11.58 8.48
CA GLY A 30 -4.67 -12.38 9.13
C GLY A 30 -5.14 -13.74 9.63
N GLN A 31 -6.44 -13.92 9.89
CA GLN A 31 -6.99 -15.19 10.37
C GLN A 31 -6.91 -16.33 9.33
N LYS A 32 -6.77 -16.01 8.03
CA LYS A 32 -6.59 -17.01 6.96
C LYS A 32 -5.15 -17.51 6.79
N ARG A 33 -4.18 -16.99 7.56
CA ARG A 33 -2.74 -17.26 7.42
C ARG A 33 -2.23 -18.50 8.17
N VAL A 34 -3.13 -19.34 8.69
CA VAL A 34 -2.77 -20.52 9.51
C VAL A 34 -2.39 -21.73 8.65
N SER A 35 -2.78 -21.75 7.37
CA SER A 35 -2.40 -22.83 6.45
C SER A 35 -0.99 -22.61 5.89
N LYS A 36 -0.14 -23.66 5.90
CA LYS A 36 1.16 -23.69 5.21
C LYS A 36 1.03 -23.86 3.68
N ASP A 37 -0.20 -23.97 3.17
CA ASP A 37 -0.49 -24.09 1.75
C ASP A 37 0.13 -22.93 0.94
N LEU A 38 0.72 -23.27 -0.20
CA LEU A 38 1.32 -22.32 -1.14
C LEU A 38 0.33 -21.24 -1.57
N ARG A 39 -0.95 -21.60 -1.73
CA ARG A 39 -1.98 -20.63 -2.09
C ARG A 39 -2.22 -19.60 -0.99
N ALA A 40 -2.18 -20.03 0.28
CA ALA A 40 -2.28 -19.13 1.41
C ALA A 40 -1.08 -18.18 1.49
N GLN A 41 0.13 -18.63 1.11
CA GLN A 41 1.33 -17.78 1.03
C GLN A 41 1.17 -16.68 -0.05
N ILE A 42 0.64 -17.05 -1.23
CA ILE A 42 0.36 -16.10 -2.33
C ILE A 42 -0.70 -15.09 -1.93
N ASP A 43 -1.81 -15.55 -1.37
CA ASP A 43 -2.89 -14.68 -0.92
C ASP A 43 -2.39 -13.70 0.13
N ALA A 44 -1.60 -14.18 1.10
CA ALA A 44 -0.99 -13.32 2.11
C ALA A 44 -0.06 -12.25 1.51
N HIS A 45 0.76 -12.61 0.52
CA HIS A 45 1.60 -11.67 -0.21
C HIS A 45 0.78 -10.63 -0.97
N ASN A 46 -0.17 -11.08 -1.80
CA ASN A 46 -1.00 -10.21 -2.64
C ASN A 46 -1.90 -9.28 -1.79
N ILE A 47 -2.39 -9.73 -0.63
CA ILE A 47 -3.06 -8.89 0.36
C ILE A 47 -2.15 -7.75 0.84
N ASN A 48 -0.89 -8.05 1.18
CA ASN A 48 0.06 -7.03 1.63
C ASN A 48 0.41 -6.04 0.50
N VAL A 49 0.47 -6.50 -0.76
CA VAL A 49 0.63 -5.66 -1.94
C VAL A 49 -0.55 -4.69 -2.09
N GLY A 50 -1.78 -5.18 -1.95
CA GLY A 50 -3.00 -4.37 -1.98
C GLY A 50 -3.04 -3.31 -0.88
N ILE A 51 -2.75 -3.70 0.37
CA ILE A 51 -2.65 -2.74 1.49
C ILE A 51 -1.59 -1.67 1.19
N ARG A 52 -0.43 -2.05 0.64
CA ARG A 52 0.61 -1.09 0.24
C ARG A 52 0.16 -0.14 -0.86
N ALA A 53 -0.58 -0.63 -1.86
CA ALA A 53 -1.10 0.20 -2.95
C ALA A 53 -2.03 1.30 -2.44
N VAL A 54 -2.95 0.97 -1.54
CA VAL A 54 -3.82 1.96 -0.89
C VAL A 54 -2.99 2.96 -0.07
N LYS A 55 -2.05 2.46 0.73
CA LYS A 55 -1.19 3.32 1.56
C LYS A 55 -0.34 4.29 0.75
N SER A 56 0.16 3.89 -0.43
CA SER A 56 0.94 4.78 -1.29
C SER A 56 0.12 5.93 -1.87
N GLY A 57 -1.21 5.83 -1.89
CA GLY A 57 -2.10 6.92 -2.27
C GLY A 57 -2.37 7.94 -1.16
N LEU A 58 -1.83 7.76 0.06
CA LEU A 58 -2.06 8.73 1.13
C LEU A 58 -1.28 10.01 0.88
N LYS A 59 -2.00 11.13 0.73
CA LYS A 59 -1.43 12.45 0.55
C LYS A 59 -1.88 13.41 1.66
N THR A 60 -1.11 14.48 1.84
CA THR A 60 -1.57 15.62 2.64
C THR A 60 -2.37 16.52 1.70
N THR A 61 -3.67 16.66 1.97
CA THR A 61 -4.54 17.62 1.27
C THR A 61 -4.69 18.85 2.13
N CYS A 62 -4.66 20.03 1.52
CA CYS A 62 -4.85 21.30 2.22
C CYS A 62 -5.95 22.13 1.56
N LYS A 63 -6.66 22.93 2.37
CA LYS A 63 -7.60 23.94 1.91
C LYS A 63 -7.15 25.33 2.38
N CYS A 64 -7.17 26.29 1.46
CA CYS A 64 -6.79 27.67 1.71
C CYS A 64 -8.01 28.50 2.12
N HIS A 65 -7.82 29.38 3.10
CA HIS A 65 -8.89 30.15 3.72
C HIS A 65 -8.48 31.61 4.03
N GLY A 66 -7.43 32.12 3.38
CA GLY A 66 -7.02 33.52 3.53
C GLY A 66 -7.94 34.48 2.78
N VAL A 67 -7.78 35.78 3.07
CA VAL A 67 -8.51 36.87 2.41
C VAL A 67 -8.37 36.74 0.89
N SER A 68 -9.48 36.92 0.18
CA SER A 68 -9.57 36.78 -1.28
C SER A 68 -9.11 35.42 -1.82
N GLY A 69 -9.20 34.35 -1.01
CA GLY A 69 -8.81 32.99 -1.42
C GLY A 69 -7.31 32.72 -1.32
N SER A 70 -6.53 33.60 -0.69
CA SER A 70 -5.10 33.37 -0.48
C SER A 70 -4.80 32.16 0.44
N CYS A 71 -3.62 31.57 0.29
CA CYS A 71 -3.16 30.45 1.11
C CYS A 71 -2.34 30.88 2.34
N ALA A 72 -2.37 32.17 2.72
CA ALA A 72 -1.68 32.68 3.91
C ALA A 72 -2.11 31.94 5.19
N VAL A 73 -3.36 31.45 5.21
CA VAL A 73 -3.87 30.50 6.20
C VAL A 73 -4.38 29.27 5.45
N ARG A 74 -3.93 28.08 5.87
CA ARG A 74 -4.42 26.80 5.32
C ARG A 74 -4.59 25.73 6.39
N THR A 75 -5.56 24.86 6.19
CA THR A 75 -5.76 23.66 7.03
C THR A 75 -5.46 22.42 6.21
N CYS A 76 -4.69 21.49 6.76
CA CYS A 76 -4.29 20.27 6.08
C CYS A 76 -4.74 19.01 6.84
N TRP A 77 -5.05 17.95 6.09
CA TRP A 77 -5.39 16.62 6.61
C TRP A 77 -4.81 15.51 5.74
N LYS A 78 -4.82 14.28 6.24
CA LYS A 78 -4.45 13.09 5.47
C LYS A 78 -5.65 12.59 4.69
N GLN A 79 -5.48 12.37 3.40
CA GLN A 79 -6.51 11.89 2.50
C GLN A 79 -5.94 10.85 1.55
N LEU A 80 -6.67 9.77 1.31
CA LEU A 80 -6.36 8.79 0.29
C LEU A 80 -6.67 9.34 -1.09
N SER A 81 -5.85 8.98 -2.08
CA SER A 81 -6.18 9.18 -3.49
C SER A 81 -7.52 8.51 -3.83
N PRO A 82 -8.25 9.03 -4.83
CA PRO A 82 -9.40 8.35 -5.40
C PRO A 82 -9.11 6.89 -5.70
N PHE A 83 -10.07 6.00 -5.42
CA PHE A 83 -9.81 4.56 -5.51
C PHE A 83 -9.45 4.10 -6.93
N HIS A 84 -9.87 4.82 -7.98
CA HIS A 84 -9.49 4.51 -9.36
C HIS A 84 -7.98 4.60 -9.60
N ASP A 85 -7.24 5.47 -8.90
CA ASP A 85 -5.78 5.53 -8.99
C ASP A 85 -5.14 4.29 -8.37
N THR A 86 -5.70 3.81 -7.25
CA THR A 86 -5.29 2.52 -6.64
C THR A 86 -5.59 1.37 -7.60
N GLY A 87 -6.76 1.38 -8.24
CA GLY A 87 -7.15 0.39 -9.25
C GLY A 87 -6.19 0.37 -10.44
N ARG A 88 -5.82 1.54 -10.98
CA ARG A 88 -4.84 1.67 -12.08
C ARG A 88 -3.47 1.10 -11.67
N LEU A 89 -3.00 1.42 -10.46
CA LEU A 89 -1.74 0.90 -9.92
C LEU A 89 -1.77 -0.62 -9.77
N LEU A 90 -2.86 -1.18 -9.23
CA LEU A 90 -3.02 -2.63 -9.08
C LEU A 90 -3.15 -3.34 -10.42
N LYS A 91 -3.84 -2.74 -11.40
CA LYS A 91 -3.92 -3.24 -12.76
C LYS A 91 -2.54 -3.31 -13.42
N TYR A 92 -1.74 -2.26 -13.30
CA TYR A 92 -0.35 -2.28 -13.77
C TYR A 92 0.45 -3.42 -13.12
N ARG A 93 0.31 -3.62 -11.81
CA ARG A 93 0.99 -4.72 -11.09
C ARG A 93 0.47 -6.11 -11.48
N TYR A 94 -0.80 -6.21 -11.87
CA TYR A 94 -1.39 -7.44 -12.38
C TYR A 94 -0.80 -7.80 -13.75
N ASP A 95 -0.73 -6.83 -14.66
CA ASP A 95 -0.16 -7.00 -16.00
C ASP A 95 1.34 -7.35 -15.97
N ASN A 96 2.04 -6.93 -14.90
CA ASN A 96 3.45 -7.21 -14.66
C ASN A 96 3.66 -8.22 -13.51
N SER A 97 2.66 -9.05 -13.23
CA SER A 97 2.75 -10.01 -12.14
C SER A 97 3.78 -11.10 -12.41
N MET A 98 4.36 -11.62 -11.34
CA MET A 98 5.45 -12.60 -11.42
C MET A 98 4.94 -14.00 -11.17
N ARG A 99 5.19 -14.91 -12.11
CA ARG A 99 5.01 -16.34 -11.86
C ARG A 99 6.04 -16.81 -10.84
N VAL A 100 5.56 -17.46 -9.79
CA VAL A 100 6.38 -18.11 -8.76
C VAL A 100 6.33 -19.61 -8.92
N LEU A 101 7.36 -20.28 -8.43
CA LEU A 101 7.48 -21.73 -8.40
C LEU A 101 7.45 -22.22 -6.96
N SER A 102 6.98 -23.45 -6.77
CA SER A 102 7.09 -24.17 -5.50
C SER A 102 8.48 -24.80 -5.40
N VAL A 103 9.20 -24.52 -4.32
CA VAL A 103 10.47 -25.18 -3.98
C VAL A 103 10.35 -25.83 -2.61
N THR A 104 10.58 -27.13 -2.53
CA THR A 104 10.61 -27.86 -1.27
C THR A 104 12.03 -27.88 -0.74
N ASN A 105 12.22 -27.37 0.47
CA ASN A 105 13.49 -27.44 1.18
C ASN A 105 13.73 -28.89 1.64
N ALA A 106 14.78 -29.52 1.11
CA ALA A 106 15.10 -30.91 1.42
C ALA A 106 15.49 -31.16 2.90
N ALA A 107 15.94 -30.13 3.62
CA ALA A 107 16.33 -30.25 5.03
C ALA A 107 15.14 -30.13 5.99
N THR A 108 14.13 -29.32 5.65
CA THR A 108 12.96 -29.08 6.52
C THR A 108 11.67 -29.74 6.03
N GLY A 109 11.64 -30.18 4.77
CA GLY A 109 10.43 -30.66 4.10
C GLY A 109 9.40 -29.57 3.82
N GLU A 110 9.73 -28.30 4.09
CA GLU A 110 8.80 -27.18 3.92
C GLU A 110 8.83 -26.66 2.48
N THR A 111 7.64 -26.31 1.98
CA THR A 111 7.46 -25.80 0.63
C THR A 111 7.33 -24.28 0.64
N GLU A 112 8.21 -23.61 -0.10
CA GLU A 112 8.31 -22.15 -0.18
C GLU A 112 8.13 -21.66 -1.63
N LEU A 113 7.74 -20.40 -1.78
CA LEU A 113 7.61 -19.72 -3.06
C LEU A 113 8.97 -19.16 -3.51
N ALA A 114 9.43 -19.56 -4.69
CA ALA A 114 10.63 -19.02 -5.33
C ALA A 114 10.29 -18.28 -6.62
N GLY A 115 11.04 -17.21 -6.92
CA GLY A 115 10.93 -16.51 -8.20
C GLY A 115 11.41 -17.39 -9.36
N HIS A 116 10.84 -17.18 -10.55
CA HIS A 116 11.12 -18.00 -11.74
C HIS A 116 12.59 -17.94 -12.22
N ARG A 117 13.39 -16.94 -11.82
CA ARG A 117 14.81 -16.81 -12.21
C ARG A 117 15.74 -16.96 -10.99
N ARG A 118 16.60 -17.98 -11.03
CA ARG A 118 17.68 -18.22 -10.04
C ARG A 118 18.78 -17.13 -10.03
N HIS A 119 18.74 -16.17 -10.96
CA HIS A 119 19.65 -15.02 -10.98
C HIS A 119 18.89 -13.72 -11.33
N SER A 120 18.96 -12.76 -10.42
CA SER A 120 18.87 -11.29 -10.63
C SER A 120 17.60 -10.51 -10.22
N GLN A 121 16.45 -11.10 -9.91
CA GLN A 121 15.37 -10.31 -9.28
C GLN A 121 14.72 -11.04 -8.09
N SER A 122 15.12 -10.62 -6.89
CA SER A 122 14.38 -10.92 -5.66
C SER A 122 12.94 -10.44 -5.81
N LEU A 123 11.97 -11.29 -5.42
CA LEU A 123 10.55 -10.97 -5.39
C LEU A 123 10.33 -9.64 -4.68
N ARG A 124 9.96 -8.60 -5.44
CA ARG A 124 9.68 -7.31 -4.80
C ARG A 124 8.41 -7.46 -4.01
N ASN A 125 8.41 -6.83 -2.85
CA ASN A 125 7.27 -6.84 -1.95
C ASN A 125 6.09 -5.98 -2.47
N THR A 126 6.23 -5.39 -3.66
CA THR A 126 5.24 -4.57 -4.39
C THR A 126 4.57 -5.30 -5.54
N ASP A 127 5.11 -6.43 -6.00
CA ASP A 127 4.66 -7.10 -7.22
C ASP A 127 3.63 -8.17 -6.87
N LEU A 128 2.59 -8.31 -7.68
CA LEU A 128 1.64 -9.41 -7.52
C LEU A 128 2.26 -10.72 -8.00
N VAL A 129 1.88 -11.83 -7.37
CA VAL A 129 2.45 -13.15 -7.68
C VAL A 129 1.36 -14.20 -7.91
N TYR A 130 1.68 -15.22 -8.71
CA TYR A 130 0.78 -16.34 -9.06
C TYR A 130 1.58 -17.63 -9.36
N LEU A 131 0.94 -18.81 -9.24
CA LEU A 131 1.59 -20.12 -9.47
C LEU A 131 1.38 -20.70 -10.88
N GLU A 132 0.16 -20.55 -11.44
CA GLU A 132 -0.27 -21.24 -12.66
C GLU A 132 -0.25 -20.31 -13.88
#